data_AF-A0A945UZY1-F1
#
_entry.id   AF-A0A945UZY1-F1
#
_cell.length_a   1.000
_cell.length_b   1.000
_cell.length_c   1.000
_cell.angle_alpha   90.00
_cell.angle_beta   90.00
_cell.angle_gamma   90.00
#
_symmetry.space_group_name_H-M   'P 1'
#
loop_
_entity.id
_entity.type
_entity.pdbx_description
1 polymer ?
#
loop_
_entity_poly.entity_id
_entity_poly.type
_entity_poly.pdbx_seq_one_letter_code
_entity_poly.pdbx_strand_id
1 'polypeptide(L)'
;MKILKPTCEGSSKEIAIVIFDKLKEKIYEAKETRDNTMKWMDMTKEKLKSLSISPKAVKEIHNTWREMESRSQEMLDDDLKYFANFLNQIRQKVYTESAKKASDFIKPFYPAKNLND
;
A
#
# COMPACT_ATOMS: atom_id res chain seq x y z
N MET A 1 2.48 -21.46 28.27
CA MET A 1 1.29 -21.06 27.47
C MET A 1 0.32 -22.22 27.41
N LYS A 2 -0.97 -21.99 27.67
CA LYS A 2 -2.02 -23.00 27.53
C LYS A 2 -2.25 -23.23 26.03
N ILE A 3 -2.09 -24.45 25.55
CA ILE A 3 -2.34 -24.78 24.13
C ILE A 3 -3.86 -24.66 23.92
N LEU A 4 -4.29 -23.66 23.15
CA LEU A 4 -5.67 -23.49 22.75
C LEU A 4 -5.99 -24.54 21.67
N LYS A 5 -6.31 -25.76 22.10
CA LYS A 5 -6.83 -26.80 21.19
C LYS A 5 -8.33 -26.57 21.00
N PRO A 6 -8.83 -26.54 19.76
CA PRO A 6 -10.26 -26.50 19.51
C PRO A 6 -10.93 -27.74 20.09
N THR A 7 -12.11 -27.56 20.68
CA THR A 7 -12.98 -28.67 21.09
C THR A 7 -13.64 -29.25 19.85
N CYS A 8 -13.20 -30.42 19.41
CA CYS A 8 -13.83 -31.17 18.32
C CYS A 8 -14.87 -32.14 18.89
N GLU A 9 -15.99 -31.63 19.36
CA GLU A 9 -17.10 -32.47 19.84
C GLU A 9 -17.59 -33.38 18.70
N GLY A 10 -17.68 -34.70 18.95
CA GLY A 10 -18.14 -35.69 17.98
C GLY A 10 -17.09 -36.23 17.00
N SER A 11 -15.82 -35.79 17.07
CA SER A 11 -14.73 -36.34 16.24
C SER A 11 -13.85 -37.32 17.02
N SER A 12 -13.30 -38.34 16.34
CA SER A 12 -12.28 -39.19 16.96
C SER A 12 -11.02 -38.38 17.29
N LYS A 13 -10.23 -38.85 18.26
CA LYS A 13 -9.01 -38.16 18.72
C LYS A 13 -8.00 -37.97 17.57
N GLU A 14 -7.94 -38.92 16.65
CA GLU A 14 -7.06 -38.92 15.48
C GLU A 14 -7.49 -37.84 14.48
N ILE A 15 -8.80 -37.72 14.22
CA ILE A 15 -9.36 -36.70 13.32
C ILE A 15 -9.13 -35.30 13.91
N ALA A 16 -9.30 -35.13 15.22
CA ALA A 16 -9.06 -33.86 15.90
C ALA A 16 -7.60 -33.39 15.78
N ILE A 17 -6.62 -34.32 15.82
CA ILE A 17 -5.20 -34.00 15.61
C ILE A 17 -4.96 -33.49 14.19
N VAL A 18 -5.50 -34.19 13.18
CA VAL A 18 -5.36 -33.79 11.77
C VAL A 18 -5.97 -32.41 11.51
N ILE A 19 -7.16 -32.14 12.07
CA ILE A 19 -7.80 -30.82 11.96
C ILE A 19 -6.91 -29.74 12.60
N PHE A 20 -6.37 -30.01 13.78
CA PHE A 20 -5.51 -29.06 14.47
C PHE A 20 -4.21 -28.75 13.71
N ASP A 21 -3.57 -29.76 13.13
CA ASP A 21 -2.34 -29.58 12.36
C ASP A 21 -2.61 -28.76 11.07
N LYS A 22 -3.72 -29.04 10.37
CA LYS A 22 -4.14 -28.23 9.21
C LYS A 22 -4.46 -26.78 9.59
N LEU A 23 -5.13 -26.55 10.73
CA LEU A 23 -5.38 -25.20 11.22
C LEU A 23 -4.08 -24.47 11.54
N LYS A 24 -3.10 -25.15 12.13
CA LYS A 24 -1.79 -24.58 12.43
C LYS A 24 -1.05 -24.18 11.15
N GLU A 25 -1.10 -25.02 10.12
CA GLU A 25 -0.54 -24.72 8.79
C GLU A 25 -1.21 -23.49 8.18
N LYS A 26 -2.55 -23.41 8.18
CA LYS A 26 -3.28 -22.24 7.65
C LYS A 26 -3.00 -20.96 8.42
N ILE A 27 -2.84 -21.03 9.74
CA ILE A 27 -2.42 -19.87 10.55
C ILE A 27 -1.00 -19.43 10.19
N TYR A 28 -0.10 -20.38 9.90
CA TYR A 28 1.26 -20.07 9.48
C TYR A 28 1.27 -19.37 8.11
N GLU A 29 0.57 -19.93 7.12
CA GLU A 29 0.40 -19.32 5.78
C GLU A 29 -0.18 -17.89 5.87
N ALA A 30 -1.19 -17.69 6.74
CA ALA A 30 -1.81 -16.38 6.94
C ALA A 30 -0.84 -15.35 7.55
N LYS A 31 0.00 -15.78 8.50
CA LYS A 31 1.04 -14.92 9.10
C LYS A 31 2.10 -14.54 8.08
N GLU A 32 2.56 -15.49 7.28
CA GLU A 32 3.54 -15.24 6.23
C GLU A 32 2.99 -14.27 5.17
N THR A 33 1.74 -14.48 4.74
CA THR A 33 1.05 -13.56 3.83
C THR A 33 1.00 -12.16 4.43
N ARG A 34 0.62 -12.04 5.70
CA ARG A 34 0.57 -10.75 6.41
C ARG A 34 1.93 -10.05 6.43
N ASP A 35 3.00 -10.76 6.78
CA ASP A 35 4.35 -10.22 6.83
C ASP A 35 4.84 -9.75 5.46
N ASN A 36 4.53 -10.52 4.40
CA ASN A 36 4.86 -10.17 3.03
C ASN A 36 4.10 -8.93 2.54
N THR A 37 2.82 -8.83 2.86
CA THR A 37 1.99 -7.64 2.58
C THR A 37 2.57 -6.40 3.24
N MET A 38 2.93 -6.49 4.53
CA MET A 38 3.52 -5.34 5.26
C MET A 38 4.85 -4.90 4.65
N LYS A 39 5.74 -5.85 4.33
CA LYS A 39 7.02 -5.56 3.64
C LYS A 39 6.79 -4.87 2.30
N TRP A 40 5.85 -5.38 1.50
CA TRP A 40 5.51 -4.77 0.22
C TRP A 40 4.98 -3.34 0.38
N MET A 41 4.09 -3.10 1.35
CA MET A 41 3.56 -1.76 1.64
C MET A 41 4.67 -0.78 2.01
N ASP A 42 5.61 -1.19 2.87
CA ASP A 42 6.70 -0.32 3.30
C ASP A 42 7.71 -0.04 2.18
N MET A 43 8.13 -1.07 1.44
CA MET A 43 8.99 -0.88 0.26
C MET A 43 8.35 0.05 -0.77
N THR A 44 7.05 -0.13 -1.01
CA THR A 44 6.30 0.66 -1.99
C THR A 44 6.13 2.10 -1.52
N LYS A 45 5.87 2.34 -0.22
CA LYS A 45 5.83 3.69 0.36
C LYS A 45 7.13 4.42 0.15
N GLU A 46 8.26 3.80 0.47
CA GLU A 46 9.57 4.43 0.32
C GLU A 46 9.89 4.71 -1.16
N LYS A 47 9.58 3.77 -2.07
CA LYS A 47 9.67 3.99 -3.52
C LYS A 47 8.84 5.20 -3.95
N LEU A 48 7.57 5.27 -3.56
CA LEU A 48 6.66 6.33 -4.00
C LEU A 48 7.00 7.71 -3.43
N LYS A 49 7.47 7.79 -2.18
CA LYS A 49 7.96 9.05 -1.59
C LYS A 49 9.18 9.60 -2.32
N SER A 50 10.02 8.73 -2.87
CA SER A 50 11.24 9.09 -3.59
C SER A 50 10.99 9.54 -5.04
N LEU A 51 9.77 9.43 -5.56
CA LEU A 51 9.45 9.77 -6.94
C LEU A 51 9.55 11.28 -7.18
N SER A 52 10.25 11.64 -8.26
CA SER A 52 10.27 13.00 -8.78
C SER A 52 8.97 13.32 -9.53
N ILE A 53 8.52 14.57 -9.41
CA ILE A 53 7.30 15.06 -10.07
C ILE A 53 7.46 14.96 -11.59
N SER A 54 6.78 13.99 -12.20
CA SER A 54 6.82 13.70 -13.64
C SER A 54 5.58 12.90 -14.08
N PRO A 55 5.25 12.87 -15.38
CA PRO A 55 4.21 11.97 -15.91
C PRO A 55 4.47 10.49 -15.58
N LYS A 56 5.74 10.09 -15.49
CA LYS A 56 6.14 8.75 -15.08
C LYS A 56 5.71 8.46 -13.63
N ALA A 57 5.83 9.42 -12.72
CA ALA A 57 5.37 9.27 -11.34
C ALA A 57 3.86 9.04 -11.24
N VAL A 58 3.05 9.75 -12.05
CA VAL A 58 1.59 9.54 -12.11
C VAL A 58 1.27 8.11 -12.54
N LYS A 59 1.97 7.59 -13.56
CA LYS A 59 1.80 6.21 -14.03
C LYS A 59 2.19 5.19 -12.96
N GLU A 60 3.30 5.40 -12.27
CA GLU A 60 3.74 4.52 -11.18
C GLU A 60 2.71 4.48 -10.04
N ILE A 61 2.16 5.62 -9.63
CA ILE A 61 1.12 5.69 -8.59
C ILE A 61 -0.14 4.91 -9.01
N HIS A 62 -0.58 5.07 -10.27
CA HIS A 62 -1.72 4.32 -10.80
C HIS A 62 -1.44 2.80 -10.85
N ASN A 63 -0.25 2.39 -11.27
CA ASN A 63 0.13 0.99 -11.28
C ASN A 63 0.12 0.41 -9.86
N THR A 64 0.65 1.14 -8.88
CA THR A 64 0.60 0.73 -7.47
C THR A 64 -0.83 0.63 -6.95
N TRP A 65 -1.73 1.51 -7.37
CA TRP A 65 -3.14 1.40 -7.01
C TRP A 65 -3.76 0.09 -7.51
N ARG A 66 -3.49 -0.27 -8.77
CA ARG A 66 -3.96 -1.54 -9.37
C ARG A 66 -3.37 -2.76 -8.66
N GLU A 67 -2.10 -2.68 -8.28
CA GLU A 67 -1.45 -3.74 -7.51
C GLU A 67 -2.06 -3.89 -6.12
N MET A 68 -2.36 -2.78 -5.42
CA MET A 68 -3.09 -2.81 -4.15
C MET A 68 -4.47 -3.48 -4.30
N GLU A 69 -5.24 -3.13 -5.33
CA GLU A 69 -6.54 -3.77 -5.61
C GLU A 69 -6.39 -5.29 -5.83
N SER A 70 -5.36 -5.70 -6.60
CA SER A 70 -5.06 -7.11 -6.84
C SER A 70 -4.65 -7.87 -5.57
N ARG A 71 -4.04 -7.19 -4.60
CA ARG A 71 -3.57 -7.77 -3.33
C ARG A 71 -4.55 -7.58 -2.17
N SER A 72 -5.76 -7.08 -2.44
CA SER A 72 -6.75 -6.78 -1.41
C SER A 72 -7.12 -7.96 -0.52
N GLN A 73 -7.06 -9.19 -1.06
CA GLN A 73 -7.32 -10.42 -0.30
C GLN A 73 -6.20 -10.77 0.71
N GLU A 74 -5.01 -10.19 0.55
CA GLU A 74 -3.85 -10.38 1.44
C GLU A 74 -3.78 -9.32 2.55
N MET A 75 -4.74 -8.39 2.57
CA MET A 75 -4.76 -7.20 3.44
C MET A 75 -5.94 -7.23 4.39
N LEU A 76 -5.79 -6.59 5.55
CA LEU A 76 -6.93 -6.23 6.37
C LEU A 76 -7.60 -4.99 5.77
N ASP A 77 -8.89 -4.80 6.05
CA ASP A 77 -9.65 -3.63 5.58
C ASP A 77 -8.98 -2.30 5.96
N ASP A 78 -8.36 -2.24 7.14
CA ASP A 78 -7.70 -1.03 7.62
C ASP A 78 -6.37 -0.77 6.92
N ASP A 79 -5.65 -1.82 6.47
CA ASP A 79 -4.45 -1.67 5.66
C ASP A 79 -4.81 -1.10 4.29
N LEU A 80 -5.89 -1.61 3.68
CA LEU A 80 -6.41 -1.11 2.41
C LEU A 80 -6.78 0.37 2.51
N LYS A 81 -7.54 0.75 3.54
CA LYS A 81 -7.90 2.16 3.78
C LYS A 81 -6.67 3.03 3.99
N TYR A 82 -5.73 2.57 4.81
CA TYR A 82 -4.48 3.29 5.08
C TYR A 82 -3.67 3.51 3.79
N PHE A 83 -3.48 2.46 3.00
CA PHE A 83 -2.67 2.53 1.79
C PHE A 83 -3.36 3.36 0.70
N ALA A 84 -4.68 3.22 0.52
CA ALA A 84 -5.44 4.06 -0.39
C ALA A 84 -5.34 5.55 -0.04
N ASN A 85 -5.43 5.89 1.25
CA ASN A 85 -5.24 7.25 1.74
C ASN A 85 -3.82 7.77 1.43
N PHE A 86 -2.79 6.97 1.68
CA PHE A 86 -1.41 7.30 1.34
C PHE A 86 -1.22 7.55 -0.16
N LEU A 87 -1.74 6.66 -1.01
CA LEU A 87 -1.68 6.82 -2.47
C LEU A 87 -2.40 8.08 -2.94
N ASN A 88 -3.56 8.40 -2.35
CA ASN A 88 -4.29 9.62 -2.67
C ASN A 88 -3.50 10.89 -2.30
N GLN A 89 -2.83 10.90 -1.14
CA GLN A 89 -1.97 12.03 -0.72
C GLN A 89 -0.79 12.23 -1.68
N ILE A 90 -0.07 11.16 -2.02
CA ILE A 90 1.05 11.20 -2.97
C ILE A 90 0.55 11.70 -4.34
N ARG A 91 -0.57 11.17 -4.82
CA ARG A 91 -1.21 11.57 -6.08
C ARG A 91 -1.53 13.07 -6.10
N GLN A 92 -2.17 13.58 -5.06
CA GLN A 92 -2.50 15.01 -4.94
C GLN A 92 -1.25 15.88 -4.99
N LYS A 93 -0.20 15.51 -4.23
CA LYS A 93 1.09 16.22 -4.25
C LYS A 93 1.66 16.31 -5.66
N VAL A 94 1.74 15.17 -6.38
CA VAL A 94 2.28 15.12 -7.74
C VAL A 94 1.45 15.98 -8.70
N TYR A 95 0.12 15.94 -8.62
CA TYR A 95 -0.73 16.77 -9.49
C TYR A 95 -0.60 18.27 -9.20
N THR A 96 -0.63 18.68 -7.94
CA THR A 96 -0.50 20.10 -7.56
C THR A 96 0.86 20.65 -7.95
N GLU A 97 1.94 19.92 -7.70
CA GLU A 97 3.30 20.35 -8.06
C GLU A 97 3.53 20.33 -9.58
N SER A 98 2.92 19.39 -10.31
CA SER A 98 2.94 19.39 -11.78
C SER A 98 2.22 20.59 -12.37
N ALA A 99 1.05 20.95 -11.81
CA ALA A 99 0.30 22.14 -12.23
C ALA A 99 1.08 23.44 -11.97
N LYS A 100 1.80 23.53 -10.84
CA LYS A 100 2.70 24.67 -10.55
C LYS A 100 3.83 24.77 -11.56
N LYS A 101 4.53 23.67 -11.86
CA LYS A 101 5.61 23.66 -12.87
C LYS A 101 5.13 24.09 -14.25
N ALA A 102 3.93 23.66 -14.66
CA ALA A 102 3.33 24.11 -15.92
C ALA A 102 3.03 25.62 -15.88
N SER A 103 2.51 26.14 -14.76
CA SER A 103 2.29 27.58 -14.59
C SER A 103 3.60 28.39 -14.64
N ASP A 104 4.66 27.93 -13.99
CA ASP A 104 5.97 28.60 -14.00
C ASP A 104 6.60 28.61 -15.40
N PHE A 105 6.39 27.56 -16.19
CA PHE A 105 6.79 27.51 -17.61
C PHE A 105 5.96 28.42 -18.53
N ILE A 106 4.73 28.77 -18.15
CA ILE A 106 3.84 29.69 -18.88
C ILE A 106 4.05 31.15 -18.41
N LYS A 107 4.92 31.39 -17.41
CA LYS A 107 5.36 32.72 -16.98
C LYS A 107 6.68 33.24 -17.59
N PRO A 108 7.10 32.94 -18.84
CA PRO A 108 8.30 33.56 -19.40
C PRO A 108 8.07 35.04 -19.80
N PHE A 109 6.82 35.53 -19.69
CA PHE A 109 6.43 36.89 -20.09
C PHE A 109 5.92 37.76 -18.93
N TYR A 110 6.36 37.52 -17.69
CA TYR A 110 6.32 38.59 -16.69
C TYR A 110 7.61 39.39 -16.85
N PRO A 111 7.56 40.67 -17.29
CA PRO A 111 8.75 41.49 -17.33
C PRO A 111 9.31 41.57 -15.92
N ALA A 112 10.64 41.44 -15.79
CA ALA A 112 11.33 41.79 -14.55
C ALA A 112 10.79 43.16 -14.12
N LYS A 113 10.23 43.25 -12.92
CA LYS A 113 9.92 44.56 -12.33
C LYS A 113 11.17 45.39 -12.51
N ASN A 114 11.05 46.49 -13.25
CA ASN A 114 12.11 47.47 -13.39
C ASN A 114 12.59 47.82 -11.97
N LEU A 115 13.78 47.35 -11.63
CA LEU A 115 14.54 47.82 -10.49
C LEU A 115 15.08 49.19 -10.92
N ASN A 116 14.21 50.19 -10.86
CA ASN A 116 14.49 51.62 -10.83
C ASN A 116 13.17 52.33 -10.53
N ASP A 117 12.84 52.39 -9.24
CA ASP A 117 12.14 53.50 -8.60
C ASP A 117 12.90 53.81 -7.29
#